data_AF-A0A382Y8T2-F1
#
_entry.id   AF-A0A382Y8T2-F1
#
_cell.length_a   1.000
_cell.length_b   1.000
_cell.length_c   1.000
_cell.angle_alpha   90.00
_cell.angle_beta   90.00
_cell.angle_gamma   90.00
#
_symmetry.space_group_name_H-M   'P 1'
#
loop_
_entity.id
_entity.type
_entity.pdbx_description
1 polymer ?
#
loop_
_entity_poly.entity_id
_entity_poly.type
_entity_poly.pdbx_seq_one_letter_code
_entity_poly.pdbx_strand_id
1 'polypeptide(L)'
;MNLPNIITILRLFLTPLIVWLVLTENYILGFIFFVFSGLSDALDGYLAKKFNQSSLLGSYLDPIADKVLIVSTILVLGYNGLVPIWLIIIIVSRDIAIFGAVLISFIIGSNLKIKPLTVSKINTFLQIFYIGIIFL
;
A
#
# COMPACT_ATOMS: atom_id res chain seq x y z
N MET A 1 22.54 3.90 -4.07
CA MET A 1 21.07 4.03 -3.92
C MET A 1 20.47 3.86 -5.31
N ASN A 2 19.59 2.89 -5.49
CA ASN A 2 19.03 2.59 -6.81
C ASN A 2 17.81 3.48 -7.05
N LEU A 3 17.53 3.81 -8.31
CA LEU A 3 16.39 4.64 -8.72
C LEU A 3 15.04 4.15 -8.13
N PRO A 4 14.75 2.84 -8.04
CA PRO A 4 13.53 2.34 -7.41
C PRO A 4 13.39 2.74 -5.94
N ASN A 5 14.46 2.63 -5.13
CA ASN A 5 14.39 2.97 -3.71
C ASN A 5 14.05 4.45 -3.48
N ILE A 6 14.48 5.35 -4.37
CA ILE A 6 14.15 6.78 -4.27
C ILE A 6 12.65 6.98 -4.47
N ILE A 7 12.04 6.25 -5.41
CA ILE A 7 10.61 6.32 -5.69
C ILE A 7 9.80 5.76 -4.52
N THR A 8 10.22 4.63 -3.93
CA THR A 8 9.59 4.07 -2.72
C THR A 8 9.65 5.02 -1.53
N ILE A 9 10.80 5.67 -1.30
CA ILE A 9 10.96 6.67 -0.24
C ILE A 9 10.06 7.87 -0.51
N LEU A 10 10.04 8.36 -1.75
CA LEU A 10 9.21 9.49 -2.14
C LEU A 10 7.72 9.17 -1.92
N ARG A 11 7.27 7.94 -2.23
CA ARG A 11 5.91 7.46 -1.93
C ARG A 11 5.59 7.48 -0.44
N LEU A 12 6.54 7.10 0.40
CA LEU A 12 6.39 7.13 1.85
C LEU A 12 6.23 8.57 2.37
N PHE A 13 6.86 9.55 1.72
CA PHE A 13 6.65 10.99 2.00
C PHE A 13 5.36 11.56 1.38
N LEU A 14 4.93 11.07 0.21
CA LEU A 14 3.66 11.45 -0.40
C LEU A 14 2.46 10.96 0.40
N THR A 15 2.58 9.84 1.12
CA THR A 15 1.46 9.27 1.87
C THR A 15 0.93 10.23 2.96
N PRO A 16 1.76 10.83 3.84
CA PRO A 16 1.32 11.87 4.77
C PRO A 16 0.67 13.09 4.08
N LEU A 17 1.16 13.47 2.88
CA LEU A 17 0.57 14.56 2.11
C LEU A 17 -0.84 14.20 1.64
N ILE A 18 -1.05 12.98 1.13
CA ILE A 18 -2.38 12.47 0.74
C ILE A 18 -3.31 12.46 1.96
N VAL A 19 -2.84 11.93 3.09
CA VAL A 19 -3.60 11.91 4.36
C VAL A 19 -4.03 13.33 4.74
N TRP A 20 -3.12 14.30 4.70
CA TRP A 20 -3.42 15.68 5.03
C TRP A 20 -4.46 16.29 4.08
N LEU A 21 -4.31 16.07 2.77
CA LEU A 21 -5.28 16.56 1.77
C LEU A 21 -6.69 16.01 2.00
N VAL A 22 -6.81 14.71 2.28
CA VAL A 22 -8.10 14.08 2.59
C VAL A 22 -8.67 14.62 3.90
N LEU A 23 -7.86 14.81 4.94
CA LEU A 23 -8.32 15.42 6.20
C LEU A 23 -8.84 16.85 6.01
N THR A 24 -8.27 17.61 5.07
CA THR A 24 -8.74 18.94 4.70
C THR A 24 -9.89 18.93 3.68
N GLU A 25 -10.51 17.77 3.44
CA GLU A 25 -11.61 17.57 2.49
C GLU A 25 -11.27 17.90 1.03
N ASN A 26 -9.98 17.98 0.69
CA ASN A 26 -9.51 18.22 -0.66
C ASN A 26 -9.35 16.90 -1.43
N TYR A 27 -10.48 16.25 -1.69
CA TYR A 27 -10.53 14.91 -2.27
C TYR A 27 -9.95 14.85 -3.68
N ILE A 28 -10.12 15.90 -4.50
CA ILE A 28 -9.61 15.94 -5.88
C ILE A 28 -8.07 15.89 -5.89
N LEU A 29 -7.41 16.74 -5.09
CA LEU A 29 -5.95 16.70 -5.00
C LEU A 29 -5.48 15.39 -4.36
N GLY A 30 -6.17 14.93 -3.30
CA GLY A 30 -5.89 13.63 -2.67
C GLY A 30 -5.92 12.48 -3.68
N PHE A 31 -6.92 12.44 -4.55
CA PHE A 31 -7.06 11.45 -5.62
C PHE A 31 -5.92 11.53 -6.63
N ILE A 32 -5.58 12.73 -7.10
CA ILE A 32 -4.48 12.94 -8.06
C ILE A 32 -3.17 12.42 -7.48
N PHE A 33 -2.85 12.76 -6.23
CA PHE A 33 -1.64 12.29 -5.57
C PHE A 33 -1.69 10.78 -5.28
N PHE A 34 -2.84 10.22 -4.93
CA PHE A 34 -3.03 8.79 -4.74
C PHE A 34 -2.76 8.01 -6.04
N VAL A 35 -3.35 8.44 -7.16
CA VAL A 35 -3.12 7.84 -8.48
C VAL A 35 -1.67 8.01 -8.92
N PHE A 36 -1.09 9.21 -8.75
CA PHE A 36 0.32 9.45 -9.08
C PHE A 36 1.26 8.55 -8.28
N SER A 37 0.98 8.39 -6.99
CA SER A 37 1.72 7.50 -6.09
C SER A 37 1.61 6.04 -6.53
N GLY A 38 0.41 5.55 -6.87
CA GLY A 38 0.22 4.18 -7.37
C GLY A 38 0.86 3.93 -8.73
N LEU A 39 0.82 4.91 -9.63
CA LEU A 39 1.51 4.82 -10.93
C LEU A 39 3.04 4.83 -10.77
N SER A 40 3.56 5.57 -9.79
CA SER A 40 4.99 5.57 -9.51
C SER A 40 5.50 4.16 -9.15
N ASP A 41 4.71 3.39 -8.37
CA ASP A 41 4.98 1.97 -8.04
C ASP A 41 5.13 1.07 -9.26
N ALA A 42 4.14 1.11 -10.14
CA ALA A 42 4.15 0.29 -11.33
C ALA A 42 5.39 0.61 -12.21
N LEU A 43 5.78 1.88 -12.26
CA LEU A 43 6.95 2.33 -13.01
C LEU A 43 8.26 1.87 -12.36
N ASP A 44 8.43 2.01 -11.04
CA ASP A 44 9.66 1.57 -10.38
C ASP A 44 9.83 0.05 -10.37
N GLY A 45 8.74 -0.70 -10.16
CA GLY A 45 8.75 -2.16 -10.28
C GLY A 45 9.06 -2.64 -11.69
N TYR A 46 8.62 -1.90 -12.72
CA TYR A 46 8.98 -2.17 -14.12
C TYR A 46 10.45 -1.86 -14.40
N LEU A 47 10.95 -0.71 -13.95
CA LEU A 47 12.34 -0.29 -14.11
C LEU A 47 13.30 -1.23 -13.36
N ALA A 48 12.98 -1.64 -12.14
CA ALA A 48 13.77 -2.58 -11.36
C ALA A 48 13.95 -3.92 -12.09
N LYS A 49 12.88 -4.44 -12.71
CA LYS A 49 12.92 -5.66 -13.53
C LYS A 49 13.70 -5.47 -14.82
N LYS A 50 13.49 -4.35 -15.51
CA LYS A 50 14.15 -4.07 -16.80
C LYS A 50 15.65 -3.87 -16.67
N PHE A 51 16.09 -3.24 -15.57
CA PHE A 51 17.50 -2.93 -15.33
C PHE A 51 18.20 -3.95 -14.41
N ASN A 52 17.54 -5.03 -13.97
CA ASN A 52 18.05 -5.98 -12.96
C ASN A 52 18.57 -5.28 -11.69
N GLN A 53 17.97 -4.15 -11.32
CA GLN A 53 18.36 -3.33 -10.17
C GLN A 53 17.49 -3.61 -8.93
N SER A 54 17.15 -4.89 -8.69
CA SER A 54 16.47 -5.28 -7.47
C SER A 54 17.42 -5.18 -6.27
N SER A 55 17.14 -4.25 -5.35
CA SER A 55 17.87 -4.17 -4.08
C SER A 55 17.13 -4.92 -2.99
N LEU A 56 17.85 -5.56 -2.07
CA LEU A 56 17.26 -6.19 -0.88
C LEU A 56 16.40 -5.18 -0.10
N LEU A 57 16.91 -3.97 0.10
CA LEU A 57 16.18 -2.90 0.80
C LEU A 57 14.88 -2.52 0.09
N GLY A 58 14.91 -2.33 -1.23
CA GLY A 58 13.71 -2.03 -2.02
C GLY A 58 12.66 -3.12 -1.90
N SER A 59 13.08 -4.39 -1.98
CA SER A 59 12.15 -5.54 -1.87
C SER A 59 11.38 -5.62 -0.55
N TYR A 60 11.92 -5.05 0.53
CA TYR A 60 11.23 -4.91 1.80
C TYR A 60 10.45 -3.59 1.92
N LEU A 61 10.99 -2.51 1.37
CA LEU A 61 10.36 -1.18 1.44
C LEU A 61 9.11 -1.06 0.56
N ASP A 62 9.08 -1.66 -0.62
CA ASP A 62 7.95 -1.52 -1.55
C ASP A 62 6.63 -2.05 -0.94
N PRO A 63 6.58 -3.28 -0.39
CA PRO A 63 5.35 -3.78 0.25
C PRO A 63 4.93 -2.98 1.48
N ILE A 64 5.89 -2.38 2.20
CA ILE A 64 5.61 -1.53 3.35
C ILE A 64 5.00 -0.20 2.89
N ALA A 65 5.62 0.46 1.90
CA ALA A 65 5.14 1.72 1.36
C ALA A 65 3.72 1.58 0.77
N ASP A 66 3.45 0.49 0.03
CA ASP A 66 2.12 0.20 -0.51
C ASP A 66 1.06 0.01 0.58
N LYS A 67 1.40 -0.76 1.62
CA LYS A 67 0.51 -0.97 2.77
C LYS A 67 0.22 0.33 3.49
N VAL A 68 1.25 1.14 3.73
CA VAL A 68 1.13 2.44 4.39
C VAL A 68 0.22 3.37 3.58
N LEU A 69 0.39 3.43 2.25
CA LEU A 69 -0.47 4.21 1.36
C LEU A 69 -1.94 3.78 1.46
N ILE A 70 -2.23 2.50 1.25
CA ILE A 70 -3.61 1.97 1.21
C ILE A 70 -4.29 2.11 2.58
N VAL A 71 -3.63 1.66 3.65
CA VAL A 71 -4.21 1.64 5.00
C VAL A 71 -4.44 3.06 5.51
N SER A 72 -3.47 3.97 5.33
CA SER A 72 -3.63 5.35 5.78
C SER A 72 -4.75 6.06 5.02
N THR A 73 -4.83 5.85 3.71
CA THR A 73 -5.89 6.46 2.89
C THR A 73 -7.28 5.96 3.30
N ILE A 74 -7.46 4.65 3.49
CA ILE A 74 -8.74 4.07 3.94
C ILE A 74 -9.13 4.58 5.33
N LEU A 75 -8.18 4.69 6.26
CA LEU A 75 -8.45 5.17 7.61
C LEU A 75 -8.96 6.61 7.60
N VAL A 76 -8.35 7.48 6.80
CA VAL A 76 -8.72 8.90 6.73
C VAL A 76 -10.04 9.10 5.97
N LEU A 77 -10.27 8.35 4.89
CA LEU A 77 -11.58 8.35 4.22
C LEU A 77 -12.69 7.85 5.16
N GLY A 78 -12.38 6.86 6.01
CA GLY A 78 -13.26 6.40 7.07
C GLY A 78 -13.54 7.44 8.14
N TYR A 79 -12.51 8.18 8.54
CA TYR A 79 -12.62 9.30 9.49
C TYR A 79 -13.57 10.39 8.97
N ASN A 80 -13.53 10.68 7.66
CA ASN A 80 -14.46 11.61 7.01
C ASN A 80 -15.85 11.00 6.74
N GLY A 81 -16.12 9.78 7.20
CA GLY A 81 -17.42 9.11 7.04
C GLY A 81 -17.70 8.54 5.66
N LEU A 82 -16.73 8.55 4.73
CA LEU A 82 -16.88 8.05 3.37
C LEU A 82 -16.74 6.52 3.27
N VAL A 83 -16.01 5.90 4.20
CA VAL A 83 -15.85 4.45 4.29
C VAL A 83 -16.51 3.96 5.58
N PRO A 84 -17.37 2.93 5.52
CA PRO A 84 -17.98 2.39 6.72
C PRO A 84 -16.94 1.67 7.60
N ILE A 85 -17.02 1.90 8.92
CA ILE A 85 -16.02 1.42 9.89
C ILE A 85 -15.82 -0.11 9.84
N TRP A 86 -16.87 -0.87 9.55
CA TRP A 86 -16.81 -2.34 9.49
C TRP A 86 -15.87 -2.81 8.38
N LEU A 87 -15.81 -2.09 7.26
CA LEU A 87 -14.96 -2.43 6.13
C LEU A 87 -13.50 -2.14 6.46
N ILE A 88 -13.23 -1.04 7.16
CA ILE A 88 -11.89 -0.70 7.69
C ILE A 88 -11.38 -1.79 8.63
N ILE A 89 -12.23 -2.23 9.58
CA ILE A 89 -11.90 -3.28 10.54
C ILE A 89 -11.54 -4.59 9.82
N ILE A 90 -12.30 -4.98 8.79
CA ILE A 90 -12.00 -6.20 8.01
C ILE A 90 -10.66 -6.07 7.28
N ILE A 91 -10.39 -4.93 6.65
CA ILE A 91 -9.16 -4.71 5.88
C ILE A 91 -7.94 -4.73 6.80
N VAL A 92 -7.98 -3.97 7.89
CA VAL A 92 -6.87 -3.83 8.83
C VAL A 92 -6.65 -5.14 9.59
N SER A 93 -7.71 -5.83 10.04
CA SER A 93 -7.56 -7.10 10.76
C SER A 93 -6.98 -8.20 9.88
N ARG A 94 -7.40 -8.31 8.62
CA ARG A 94 -6.79 -9.23 7.64
C ARG A 94 -5.29 -8.96 7.48
N ASP A 95 -4.93 -7.69 7.37
CA ASP A 95 -3.54 -7.27 7.16
C ASP A 95 -2.67 -7.62 8.38
N ILE A 96 -3.15 -7.34 9.59
CA ILE A 96 -2.50 -7.72 10.84
C ILE A 96 -2.38 -9.25 10.95
N ALA A 97 -3.41 -10.02 10.57
CA ALA A 97 -3.37 -11.47 10.61
C ALA A 97 -2.29 -12.03 9.66
N ILE A 98 -2.14 -11.48 8.47
CA ILE A 98 -1.09 -11.87 7.51
C ILE A 98 0.30 -11.55 8.09
N PHE A 99 0.50 -10.32 8.60
CA PHE A 99 1.78 -9.93 9.21
C PHE A 99 2.11 -10.78 10.44
N GLY A 100 1.13 -11.06 11.29
CA GLY A 100 1.28 -11.93 12.45
C GLY A 100 1.66 -13.36 12.07
N ALA A 101 1.00 -13.94 11.05
CA ALA A 101 1.34 -15.26 10.55
C ALA A 101 2.77 -15.33 9.99
N VAL A 102 3.22 -14.29 9.26
CA VAL A 102 4.59 -14.17 8.76
C VAL A 102 5.59 -14.10 9.94
N LEU A 103 5.30 -13.28 10.94
CA LEU A 103 6.16 -13.11 12.12
C LEU A 103 6.29 -14.40 12.93
N ILE A 104 5.17 -15.09 13.18
CA ILE A 104 5.15 -16.38 13.87
C ILE A 104 5.96 -17.42 13.10
N SER A 105 5.79 -17.49 11.77
CA SER A 105 6.58 -18.37 10.91
C SER A 105 8.08 -18.12 11.03
N PHE A 106 8.48 -16.84 11.15
CA PHE A 106 9.88 -16.44 11.29
C PHE A 106 10.44 -16.88 12.65
N ILE A 107 9.66 -16.70 13.73
CA ILE A 107 10.05 -17.09 15.10
C ILE A 107 10.18 -18.62 15.24
N ILE A 108 9.27 -19.39 14.63
CA ILE A 108 9.25 -20.86 14.72
C ILE A 108 10.36 -21.50 13.86
N GLY A 109 11.05 -20.74 13.01
CA GLY A 109 12.07 -21.28 12.10
C GLY A 109 11.50 -22.23 11.03
N SER A 110 10.18 -22.26 10.89
CA SER A 110 9.52 -23.05 9.86
C SER A 110 9.75 -22.42 8.50
N ASN A 111 10.32 -23.17 7.55
CA ASN A 111 10.39 -22.82 6.14
C ASN A 111 8.99 -22.88 5.48
N LEU A 112 8.01 -22.18 6.04
CA LEU A 112 6.72 -22.00 5.39
C LEU A 112 6.99 -21.28 4.08
N LYS A 113 6.82 -22.00 2.97
CA LYS A 113 6.83 -21.41 1.64
C LYS A 113 5.57 -20.57 1.52
N ILE A 114 5.66 -19.30 1.93
CA ILE A 114 4.59 -18.33 1.79
C ILE A 114 4.40 -18.09 0.29
N LYS A 115 3.48 -18.83 -0.32
CA LYS A 115 3.06 -18.59 -1.70
C LYS A 115 2.04 -17.46 -1.69
N PRO A 116 2.25 -16.39 -2.48
CA PRO A 116 1.25 -15.33 -2.60
C PRO A 116 0.00 -15.92 -3.26
N LEU A 117 -1.12 -15.90 -2.54
CA LEU A 117 -2.41 -16.34 -3.05
C LEU A 117 -2.93 -15.30 -4.06
N THR A 118 -3.41 -15.77 -5.21
CA THR A 118 -4.07 -14.93 -6.23
C THR A 118 -5.25 -14.14 -5.67
N VAL A 119 -5.96 -14.73 -4.70
CA VAL A 119 -7.05 -14.05 -3.95
C VAL A 119 -6.57 -12.77 -3.26
N SER A 120 -5.36 -12.79 -2.66
CA SER A 120 -4.84 -11.60 -1.99
C SER A 120 -4.49 -10.48 -2.97
N LYS A 121 -4.06 -10.81 -4.19
CA LYS A 121 -3.77 -9.81 -5.24
C LYS A 121 -5.04 -9.13 -5.73
N ILE A 122 -6.09 -9.92 -5.96
CA ILE A 122 -7.40 -9.41 -6.37
C ILE A 122 -7.95 -8.48 -5.30
N ASN A 123 -7.85 -8.88 -4.01
CA ASN A 123 -8.32 -8.04 -2.93
C ASN A 123 -7.60 -6.68 -2.87
N THR A 124 -6.27 -6.63 -3.03
CA THR A 124 -5.54 -5.36 -3.08
C THR A 124 -5.98 -4.51 -4.28
N PHE A 125 -6.19 -5.12 -5.45
CA PHE A 125 -6.70 -4.41 -6.62
C PHE A 125 -8.09 -3.81 -6.36
N LEU A 126 -9.00 -4.59 -5.77
CA LEU A 126 -10.33 -4.11 -5.38
C LEU A 126 -10.28 -2.98 -4.36
N GLN A 127 -9.34 -3.01 -3.41
CA GLN A 127 -9.16 -1.92 -2.44
C GLN A 127 -8.72 -0.63 -3.12
N ILE A 128 -7.72 -0.70 -4.02
CA ILE A 128 -7.26 0.47 -4.79
C ILE A 128 -8.42 1.04 -5.63
N PHE A 129 -9.19 0.16 -6.28
CA PHE A 129 -10.34 0.57 -7.08
C PHE A 129 -11.44 1.21 -6.23
N TYR A 130 -11.76 0.62 -5.07
CA TYR A 130 -12.74 1.14 -4.13
C TYR A 130 -12.35 2.52 -3.59
N ILE A 131 -11.09 2.70 -3.19
CA ILE A 131 -10.55 4.01 -2.78
C ILE A 131 -10.70 5.01 -3.92
N GLY A 132 -10.33 4.63 -5.14
CA GLY A 132 -10.44 5.48 -6.31
C GLY A 132 -11.88 5.91 -6.63
N ILE A 133 -12.87 5.05 -6.40
CA ILE A 133 -14.29 5.40 -6.53
C ILE A 133 -14.73 6.38 -5.44
N ILE A 134 -14.32 6.16 -4.19
CA ILE A 134 -14.71 7.04 -3.07
C ILE A 134 -14.18 8.46 -3.22
N PHE A 135 -13.05 8.60 -3.90
CA PHE A 135 -12.46 9.90 -4.19
C PHE A 135 -13.24 10.73 -5.23
N LEU A 136 -14.12 10.11 -6.03
CA LEU A 136 -14.92 10.73 -7.09
C LEU A 136 -16.32 11.09 -6.58
#